data_AF-G3UHF7-F1
#
_entry.id   AF-G3UHF7-F1
#
_cell.length_a   1.000
_cell.length_b   1.000
_cell.length_c   1.000
_cell.angle_alpha   90.00
_cell.angle_beta   90.00
_cell.angle_gamma   90.00
#
_symmetry.space_group_name_H-M   'P 1'
#
loop_
_entity.id
_entity.type
_entity.pdbx_description
1 polymer ?
#
loop_
_entity_poly.entity_id
_entity_poly.type
_entity_poly.pdbx_seq_one_letter_code
_entity_poly.pdbx_strand_id
1 'polypeptide(L)'
;MESEEEQHMTTLLCMGFSDPATIRKALRLAKNDINEAVALLTNERPGLDYGGYEPMDSGGGPSPGPGGGFDPPPAYHEVVDAEKNDENGNCSGEGIEFPTTNLYELESRVLTDQWSIPYKREESLGKCLLASTYLARLGLCESDENCKRFMDRCMPEAFKKLLTSSAVHKWGTEIHEGIYNMLMLLIELVAERIKQDPIPIGLLGVLTMAFNPDNEYHFKNRMKVSQRNWAEVFGEGNTFAISPVSTFQKEPHGWVVDLVNKFGELGGFAAIQAKLHSEDIELGAVSALVQPLGVCAEYLNSSVVQPMLDPVILTTIQDVRSVEEKDLKDKKRLVSIPELLSAIKLLCMQFQPDLVTVVDDLRLDILLRMLKSPHFSAKMNSLKERSHHSSRSWPLM
;
A
#
# COMPACT_ATOMS: atom_id res chain seq x y z
N MET A 1 15.13 27.76 -42.00
CA MET A 1 14.50 26.43 -42.05
C MET A 1 15.62 25.48 -41.67
N GLU A 2 15.69 25.09 -40.40
CA GLU A 2 16.71 24.15 -39.92
C GLU A 2 16.58 22.84 -40.69
N SER A 3 17.71 22.23 -41.03
CA SER A 3 17.72 20.95 -41.73
C SER A 3 17.23 19.85 -40.79
N GLU A 4 16.55 18.82 -41.31
CA GLU A 4 16.10 17.67 -40.50
C GLU A 4 17.25 17.02 -39.71
N GLU A 5 18.48 17.06 -40.24
CA GLU A 5 19.69 16.56 -39.56
C GLU A 5 20.03 17.39 -38.30
N GLU A 6 19.76 18.69 -38.32
CA GLU A 6 20.03 19.62 -37.21
C GLU A 6 19.00 19.47 -36.08
N GLN A 7 17.74 19.17 -36.43
CA GLN A 7 16.68 18.81 -35.48
C GLN A 7 16.97 17.46 -34.80
N HIS A 8 17.43 16.47 -35.56
CA HIS A 8 17.80 15.17 -35.01
C HIS A 8 19.05 15.26 -34.11
N MET A 9 20.03 16.09 -34.48
CA MET A 9 21.20 16.36 -33.65
C MET A 9 20.81 16.99 -32.31
N THR A 10 19.93 17.98 -32.31
CA THR A 10 19.42 18.63 -31.08
C THR A 10 18.67 17.64 -30.20
N THR A 11 17.86 16.77 -30.81
CA THR A 11 17.11 15.73 -30.10
C THR A 11 18.05 14.74 -29.40
N LEU A 12 19.12 14.29 -30.05
CA LEU A 12 20.11 13.38 -29.46
C LEU A 12 20.95 14.05 -28.36
N LEU A 13 21.26 15.35 -28.47
CA LEU A 13 21.87 16.10 -27.38
C LEU A 13 20.96 16.18 -26.15
N CYS A 14 19.65 16.39 -26.34
CA CYS A 14 18.66 16.38 -25.26
C CYS A 14 18.47 14.99 -24.62
N MET A 15 18.77 13.90 -25.34
CA MET A 15 18.75 12.53 -24.82
C MET A 15 19.97 12.18 -23.95
N GLY A 16 20.94 13.09 -23.81
CA GLY A 16 22.11 12.91 -22.93
C GLY A 16 23.40 12.48 -23.64
N PHE A 17 23.39 12.34 -24.97
CA PHE A 17 24.63 12.15 -25.73
C PHE A 17 25.41 13.46 -25.78
N SER A 18 26.64 13.47 -25.28
CA SER A 18 27.41 14.72 -25.05
C SER A 18 28.41 15.07 -26.16
N ASP A 19 28.67 14.16 -27.12
CA ASP A 19 29.63 14.38 -28.20
C ASP A 19 28.95 14.61 -29.58
N PRO A 20 28.90 15.85 -30.08
CA PRO A 20 28.33 16.19 -31.38
C PRO A 20 29.01 15.51 -32.57
N ALA A 21 30.29 15.14 -32.45
CA ALA A 21 31.02 14.47 -33.55
C ALA A 21 30.57 13.02 -33.70
N THR A 22 30.38 12.31 -32.58
CA THR A 22 29.86 10.95 -32.55
C THR A 22 28.39 10.89 -32.97
N ILE A 23 27.56 11.85 -32.53
CA ILE A 23 26.16 11.97 -32.96
C ILE A 23 26.03 12.14 -34.48
N ARG A 24 26.83 13.03 -35.09
CA ARG A 24 26.83 13.22 -36.55
C ARG A 24 27.26 11.96 -37.30
N LYS A 25 28.22 11.22 -36.76
CA LYS A 25 28.68 9.95 -37.36
C LYS A 25 27.58 8.89 -37.27
N ALA A 26 26.89 8.78 -36.14
CA ALA A 26 25.79 7.85 -35.94
C ALA A 26 24.60 8.17 -36.87
N LEU A 27 24.18 9.44 -36.97
CA LEU A 27 23.12 9.86 -37.88
C LEU A 27 23.45 9.59 -39.36
N ARG A 28 24.72 9.77 -39.77
CA ARG A 28 25.16 9.41 -41.13
C ARG A 28 25.08 7.91 -41.39
N LEU A 29 25.50 7.08 -40.44
CA LEU A 29 25.43 5.62 -40.56
C LEU A 29 23.98 5.11 -40.54
N ALA A 30 23.12 5.75 -39.76
CA ALA A 30 21.69 5.47 -39.64
C ALA A 30 20.83 6.11 -40.75
N LYS A 31 21.43 6.76 -41.75
CA LYS A 31 20.71 7.48 -42.84
C LYS A 31 19.66 8.47 -42.31
N ASN A 32 20.01 9.20 -41.26
CA ASN A 32 19.18 10.18 -40.56
C ASN A 32 17.97 9.59 -39.80
N ASP A 33 17.94 8.28 -39.54
CA ASP A 33 16.98 7.64 -38.62
C ASP A 33 17.46 7.79 -37.17
N ILE A 34 16.63 8.40 -36.32
CA ILE A 34 16.94 8.64 -34.91
C ILE A 34 17.07 7.35 -34.11
N ASN A 35 16.24 6.33 -34.37
CA ASN A 35 16.19 5.12 -33.55
C ASN A 35 17.42 4.25 -33.81
N GLU A 36 17.81 4.12 -35.08
CA GLU A 36 19.05 3.45 -35.47
C GLU A 36 20.29 4.22 -34.99
N ALA A 37 20.26 5.56 -35.00
CA ALA A 37 21.34 6.35 -34.44
C ALA A 37 21.49 6.14 -32.92
N VAL A 38 20.37 6.04 -32.18
CA VAL A 38 20.39 5.70 -30.74
C VAL A 38 20.97 4.30 -30.54
N ALA A 39 20.54 3.29 -31.28
CA ALA A 39 21.06 1.92 -31.16
C ALA A 39 22.57 1.83 -31.42
N LEU A 40 23.07 2.59 -32.39
CA LEU A 40 24.52 2.72 -32.66
C LEU A 40 25.28 3.45 -31.55
N LEU A 41 24.65 4.42 -30.88
CA LEU A 41 25.25 5.18 -29.78
C LEU A 41 25.21 4.43 -28.44
N THR A 42 24.22 3.54 -28.24
CA THR A 42 24.06 2.72 -27.04
C THR A 42 24.73 1.34 -27.15
N ASN A 43 25.32 1.03 -28.31
CA ASN A 43 26.01 -0.23 -28.58
C ASN A 43 25.10 -1.48 -28.47
N GLU A 44 23.80 -1.30 -28.67
CA GLU A 44 22.82 -2.38 -28.74
C GLU A 44 22.55 -2.72 -30.21
N ARG A 45 23.15 -3.80 -30.72
CA ARG A 45 22.70 -4.40 -31.97
C ARG A 45 21.73 -5.55 -31.68
N PRO A 46 20.49 -5.51 -32.18
CA PRO A 46 19.61 -6.69 -32.21
C PRO A 46 20.18 -7.75 -33.16
N GLY A 47 20.03 -9.01 -32.77
CA GLY A 47 20.66 -10.19 -33.36
C GLY A 47 20.76 -10.25 -34.89
N LEU A 48 21.97 -10.53 -35.35
CA LEU A 48 22.24 -11.19 -36.63
C LEU A 48 23.12 -12.41 -36.33
N ASP A 49 22.44 -13.54 -36.14
CA ASP A 49 23.02 -14.88 -36.13
C ASP A 49 23.52 -15.20 -37.55
N TYR A 50 24.82 -15.44 -37.68
CA TYR A 50 25.45 -15.93 -38.90
C TYR A 50 26.25 -17.19 -38.53
N GLY A 51 25.54 -18.29 -38.25
CA GLY A 51 26.10 -19.60 -38.03
C GLY A 51 25.86 -20.52 -39.23
N GLY A 52 26.77 -20.49 -40.20
CA GLY A 52 26.83 -21.47 -41.28
C GLY A 52 27.17 -22.86 -40.73
N TYR A 53 26.33 -23.85 -41.06
CA TYR A 53 26.60 -25.27 -40.82
C TYR A 53 27.38 -25.85 -42.01
N GLU A 54 28.57 -26.39 -41.75
CA GLU A 54 29.11 -27.54 -42.50
C GLU A 54 29.35 -28.71 -41.53
N PRO A 55 29.10 -29.97 -41.93
CA PRO A 55 29.12 -31.11 -41.01
C PRO A 55 30.40 -31.99 -41.09
N MET A 56 30.73 -32.54 -39.91
CA MET A 56 31.50 -33.76 -39.61
C MET A 56 32.97 -33.88 -40.07
N ASP A 57 33.89 -34.08 -39.11
CA ASP A 57 34.63 -35.35 -39.04
C ASP A 57 35.12 -35.67 -37.61
N SER A 58 35.16 -36.97 -37.28
CA SER A 58 35.54 -37.54 -35.98
C SER A 58 37.00 -38.01 -35.98
N GLY A 59 37.69 -37.89 -34.83
CA GLY A 59 38.74 -38.86 -34.48
C GLY A 59 39.93 -38.35 -33.64
N GLY A 60 40.09 -38.93 -32.44
CA GLY A 60 41.39 -39.33 -31.88
C GLY A 60 42.06 -38.44 -30.81
N GLY A 61 42.15 -38.94 -29.57
CA GLY A 61 43.12 -38.46 -28.54
C GLY A 61 44.58 -38.86 -28.87
N PRO A 62 45.61 -38.64 -28.00
CA PRO A 62 45.59 -38.66 -26.52
C PRO A 62 46.41 -37.55 -25.78
N SER A 63 46.26 -37.46 -24.44
CA SER A 63 46.93 -36.55 -23.45
C SER A 63 48.43 -36.91 -23.18
N PRO A 64 49.19 -36.32 -22.19
CA PRO A 64 48.93 -35.19 -21.25
C PRO A 64 50.11 -34.19 -21.03
N GLY A 65 49.85 -33.06 -20.35
CA GLY A 65 50.88 -32.17 -19.78
C GLY A 65 50.29 -31.08 -18.86
N PRO A 66 50.94 -30.70 -17.75
CA PRO A 66 50.29 -30.12 -16.57
C PRO A 66 50.43 -28.59 -16.48
N GLY A 67 49.42 -27.90 -15.94
CA GLY A 67 49.60 -26.53 -15.46
C GLY A 67 48.33 -25.69 -15.40
N GLY A 68 48.08 -25.08 -14.25
CA GLY A 68 47.16 -23.96 -14.08
C GLY A 68 45.87 -24.30 -13.36
N GLY A 69 45.88 -24.16 -12.03
CA GLY A 69 44.69 -24.23 -11.19
C GLY A 69 43.70 -23.10 -11.52
N PHE A 70 42.42 -23.46 -11.58
CA PHE A 70 41.29 -22.56 -11.54
C PHE A 70 40.32 -23.14 -10.51
N ASP A 71 40.19 -22.48 -9.37
CA ASP A 71 39.14 -22.79 -8.40
C ASP A 71 37.79 -22.33 -8.97
N PRO A 72 36.71 -23.13 -8.81
CA PRO A 72 35.37 -22.68 -9.15
C PRO A 72 34.88 -21.61 -8.16
N PRO A 73 34.01 -20.67 -8.58
CA PRO A 73 33.49 -19.65 -7.67
C PRO A 73 32.60 -20.30 -6.58
N PRO A 74 32.57 -19.76 -5.35
CA PRO A 74 31.80 -20.35 -4.27
C PRO A 74 30.29 -20.29 -4.53
N ALA A 75 29.59 -21.33 -4.05
CA ALA A 75 28.13 -21.40 -4.03
C ALA A 75 27.52 -20.32 -3.13
N TYR A 76 26.34 -19.82 -3.50
CA TYR A 76 25.63 -18.75 -2.83
C TYR A 76 24.95 -19.21 -1.52
N HIS A 77 25.72 -19.38 -0.45
CA HIS A 77 25.14 -19.26 0.90
C HIS A 77 26.22 -18.93 1.93
N GLU A 78 25.86 -18.00 2.82
CA GLU A 78 26.53 -17.63 4.08
C GLU A 78 27.78 -16.73 3.98
N VAL A 79 27.59 -15.43 4.26
CA VAL A 79 28.15 -14.66 5.41
C VAL A 79 27.68 -13.20 5.29
N VAL A 80 26.66 -12.76 6.02
CA VAL A 80 26.74 -11.98 7.29
C VAL A 80 28.12 -11.38 7.64
N ASP A 81 28.07 -10.06 7.83
CA ASP A 81 29.02 -9.16 8.48
C ASP A 81 30.40 -8.92 7.84
N ALA A 82 30.50 -7.77 7.17
CA ALA A 82 31.75 -7.03 7.04
C ALA A 82 31.47 -5.53 7.27
N GLU A 83 31.59 -5.10 8.53
CA GLU A 83 31.90 -3.72 8.87
C GLU A 83 33.21 -3.34 8.17
N LYS A 84 33.15 -2.48 7.16
CA LYS A 84 34.31 -1.73 6.68
C LYS A 84 34.36 -0.41 7.43
N ASN A 85 35.23 -0.36 8.42
CA ASN A 85 35.80 0.88 8.95
C ASN A 85 36.63 1.55 7.85
N ASP A 86 36.07 2.57 7.22
CA ASP A 86 36.87 3.57 6.51
C ASP A 86 37.18 4.72 7.48
N GLU A 87 38.41 4.68 8.01
CA GLU A 87 39.05 5.79 8.71
C GLU A 87 39.33 6.93 7.71
N ASN A 88 38.30 7.72 7.39
CA ASN A 88 38.50 9.08 6.92
C ASN A 88 37.27 9.91 7.33
N GLY A 89 37.47 10.80 8.30
CA GLY A 89 36.44 11.63 8.92
C GLY A 89 35.79 12.62 7.96
N ASN A 90 34.92 12.11 7.09
CA ASN A 90 33.91 12.88 6.40
C ASN A 90 32.56 12.55 7.04
N CYS A 91 32.26 13.23 8.15
CA CYS A 91 30.90 13.37 8.64
C CYS A 91 30.10 14.22 7.64
N SER A 92 29.80 13.68 6.47
CA SER A 92 28.69 14.15 5.66
C SER A 92 27.50 13.27 6.04
N GLY A 93 26.64 13.78 6.92
CA GLY A 93 25.29 13.24 7.02
C GLY A 93 24.66 13.32 5.64
N GLU A 94 24.44 12.16 5.02
CA GLU A 94 23.48 12.07 3.92
C GLU A 94 22.15 12.56 4.50
N GLY A 95 21.72 13.74 4.05
CA GLY A 95 20.53 14.40 4.55
C GLY A 95 19.36 13.44 4.47
N ILE A 96 18.69 13.26 5.60
CA ILE A 96 17.40 12.59 5.71
C ILE A 96 16.40 13.49 4.97
N GLU A 97 16.38 13.44 3.64
CA GLU A 97 15.56 14.31 2.80
C GLU A 97 14.49 13.52 2.07
N PHE A 98 13.24 13.97 2.20
CA PHE A 98 12.12 13.40 1.48
C PHE A 98 12.28 13.59 -0.04
N PRO A 99 11.93 12.60 -0.89
CA PRO A 99 12.13 12.66 -2.34
C PRO A 99 11.12 13.60 -3.01
N THR A 100 11.36 14.90 -2.87
CA THR A 100 10.43 15.98 -3.24
C THR A 100 10.14 16.00 -4.75
N THR A 101 11.13 15.72 -5.60
CA THR A 101 10.93 15.61 -7.05
C THR A 101 9.93 14.51 -7.40
N ASN A 102 10.03 13.35 -6.75
CA ASN A 102 9.10 12.24 -6.95
C ASN A 102 7.70 12.58 -6.44
N LEU A 103 7.59 13.32 -5.33
CA LEU A 103 6.30 13.79 -4.84
C LEU A 103 5.59 14.66 -5.88
N TYR A 104 6.28 15.66 -6.45
CA TYR A 104 5.69 16.53 -7.48
C TYR A 104 5.30 15.77 -8.75
N GLU A 105 6.15 14.84 -9.21
CA GLU A 105 5.84 13.96 -10.32
C GLU A 105 4.57 13.14 -10.05
N LEU A 106 4.47 12.55 -8.84
CA LEU A 106 3.33 11.74 -8.45
C LEU A 106 2.05 12.58 -8.36
N GLU A 107 2.11 13.77 -7.76
CA GLU A 107 0.97 14.68 -7.68
C GLU A 107 0.48 15.10 -9.05
N SER A 108 1.39 15.42 -9.98
CA SER A 108 1.03 15.82 -11.35
C SER A 108 0.25 14.72 -12.09
N ARG A 109 0.50 13.46 -11.76
CA ARG A 109 -0.15 12.29 -12.37
C ARG A 109 -1.42 11.89 -11.65
N VAL A 110 -1.35 11.71 -10.34
CA VAL A 110 -2.45 11.18 -9.52
C VAL A 110 -3.61 12.15 -9.43
N LEU A 111 -3.38 13.46 -9.48
CA LEU A 111 -4.44 14.47 -9.35
C LEU A 111 -5.13 14.82 -10.69
N THR A 112 -4.88 14.06 -11.76
CA THR A 112 -5.51 14.23 -13.09
C THR A 112 -6.24 12.96 -13.54
N ASP A 113 -7.14 13.05 -14.54
CA ASP A 113 -7.93 11.90 -14.99
C ASP A 113 -7.12 10.89 -15.83
N GLN A 114 -6.23 11.39 -16.69
CA GLN A 114 -5.36 10.57 -17.52
C GLN A 114 -4.02 10.35 -16.82
N TRP A 115 -3.95 9.29 -16.01
CA TRP A 115 -2.79 8.98 -15.19
C TRP A 115 -2.10 7.67 -15.60
N SER A 116 -0.78 7.60 -15.40
CA SER A 116 -0.02 6.35 -15.46
C SER A 116 0.02 5.72 -14.08
N ILE A 117 -0.21 4.42 -13.99
CA ILE A 117 -0.29 3.67 -12.73
C ILE A 117 1.12 3.53 -12.14
N PRO A 118 1.44 4.14 -10.98
CA PRO A 118 2.74 4.07 -10.34
C PRO A 118 2.78 2.84 -9.41
N TYR A 119 3.07 1.67 -9.97
CA TYR A 119 2.98 0.39 -9.25
C TYR A 119 4.35 -0.24 -8.95
N LYS A 120 5.45 0.36 -9.42
CA LYS A 120 6.79 -0.17 -9.18
C LYS A 120 7.47 0.52 -8.00
N ARG A 121 8.38 -0.21 -7.34
CA ARG A 121 9.08 0.23 -6.13
C ARG A 121 10.01 1.41 -6.39
N GLU A 122 10.62 1.42 -7.57
CA GLU A 122 11.56 2.42 -8.07
C GLU A 122 10.87 3.68 -8.64
N GLU A 123 9.55 3.63 -8.82
CA GLU A 123 8.73 4.76 -9.25
C GLU A 123 8.34 5.65 -8.07
N SER A 124 7.71 6.79 -8.37
CA SER A 124 7.48 7.86 -7.40
C SER A 124 6.63 7.46 -6.20
N LEU A 125 5.61 6.61 -6.37
CA LEU A 125 4.82 6.12 -5.23
C LEU A 125 5.67 5.26 -4.29
N GLY A 126 6.42 4.28 -4.84
CA GLY A 126 7.29 3.41 -4.06
C GLY A 126 8.39 4.18 -3.32
N LYS A 127 9.05 5.12 -4.00
CA LYS A 127 10.07 5.99 -3.39
C LYS A 127 9.52 6.85 -2.25
N CYS A 128 8.36 7.48 -2.45
CA CYS A 128 7.72 8.30 -1.41
C CYS A 128 7.27 7.45 -0.21
N LEU A 129 6.73 6.24 -0.44
CA LEU A 129 6.38 5.30 0.63
C LEU A 129 7.62 4.91 1.46
N LEU A 130 8.71 4.51 0.79
CA LEU A 130 9.94 4.12 1.47
C LEU A 130 10.54 5.25 2.31
N ALA A 131 10.62 6.46 1.75
CA ALA A 131 11.12 7.62 2.46
C ALA A 131 10.21 7.99 3.64
N SER A 132 8.89 7.93 3.47
CA SER A 132 7.93 8.15 4.55
C SER A 132 8.12 7.14 5.68
N THR A 133 8.30 5.86 5.35
CA THR A 133 8.51 4.80 6.35
C THR A 133 9.80 5.05 7.13
N TYR A 134 10.85 5.48 6.44
CA TYR A 134 12.11 5.83 7.09
C TYR A 134 11.95 7.04 8.04
N LEU A 135 11.30 8.12 7.59
CA LEU A 135 10.98 9.27 8.45
C LEU A 135 10.08 8.89 9.62
N ALA A 136 9.13 7.97 9.42
CA ALA A 136 8.27 7.47 10.48
C ALA A 136 9.12 6.78 11.55
N ARG A 137 10.03 5.89 11.18
CA ARG A 137 10.92 5.23 12.16
C ARG A 137 11.75 6.21 12.98
N LEU A 138 12.07 7.38 12.42
CA LEU A 138 12.83 8.44 13.08
C LEU A 138 11.96 9.43 13.88
N GLY A 139 10.63 9.33 13.80
CA GLY A 139 9.73 10.29 14.44
C GLY A 139 9.64 11.65 13.74
N LEU A 140 10.06 11.73 12.47
CA LEU A 140 10.24 13.00 11.75
C LEU A 140 9.11 13.32 10.76
N CYS A 141 8.14 12.41 10.57
CA CYS A 141 7.05 12.59 9.61
C CYS A 141 6.25 13.89 9.77
N GLU A 142 5.97 14.32 11.01
CA GLU A 142 5.21 15.55 11.26
C GLU A 142 6.04 16.83 11.07
N SER A 143 7.37 16.70 11.11
CA SER A 143 8.31 17.83 10.96
C SER A 143 8.69 18.06 9.50
N ASP A 144 8.55 17.04 8.65
CA ASP A 144 8.81 17.14 7.21
C ASP A 144 7.51 17.47 6.44
N GLU A 145 7.41 18.70 5.95
CA GLU A 145 6.23 19.20 5.23
C GLU A 145 5.91 18.39 3.96
N ASN A 146 6.92 17.86 3.28
CA ASN A 146 6.72 17.07 2.06
C ASN A 146 6.19 15.67 2.39
N CYS A 147 6.74 15.04 3.43
CA CYS A 147 6.26 13.77 3.95
C CYS A 147 4.79 13.88 4.41
N LYS A 148 4.48 14.94 5.18
CA LYS A 148 3.12 15.21 5.63
C LYS A 148 2.17 15.43 4.45
N ARG A 149 2.55 16.28 3.49
CA ARG A 149 1.77 16.52 2.26
C ARG A 149 1.52 15.24 1.46
N PHE A 150 2.53 14.37 1.37
CA PHE A 150 2.39 13.07 0.72
C PHE A 150 1.36 12.20 1.43
N MET A 151 1.49 12.02 2.75
CA MET A 151 0.59 11.18 3.56
C MET A 151 -0.85 11.72 3.62
N ASP A 152 -1.03 13.05 3.72
CA ASP A 152 -2.34 13.66 3.93
C ASP A 152 -3.12 13.87 2.63
N ARG A 153 -2.44 13.92 1.47
CA ARG A 153 -3.08 14.31 0.20
C ARG A 153 -2.75 13.38 -0.96
N CYS A 154 -1.47 13.20 -1.28
CA CYS A 154 -1.09 12.52 -2.51
C CYS A 154 -1.31 10.99 -2.43
N MET A 155 -0.85 10.37 -1.34
CA MET A 155 -0.99 8.92 -1.11
C MET A 155 -2.45 8.47 -1.04
N PRO A 156 -3.35 9.11 -0.26
CA PRO A 156 -4.75 8.70 -0.20
C PRO A 156 -5.40 8.64 -1.60
N GLU A 157 -5.16 9.64 -2.45
CA GLU A 157 -5.75 9.65 -3.79
C GLU A 157 -5.09 8.66 -4.75
N ALA A 158 -3.80 8.37 -4.57
CA ALA A 158 -3.14 7.31 -5.32
C ALA A 158 -3.79 5.95 -5.00
N PHE A 159 -3.89 5.59 -3.72
CA PHE A 159 -4.47 4.31 -3.32
C PHE A 159 -5.97 4.22 -3.61
N LYS A 160 -6.73 5.31 -3.48
CA LYS A 160 -8.13 5.33 -3.90
C LYS A 160 -8.27 4.95 -5.37
N LYS A 161 -7.48 5.55 -6.28
CA LYS A 161 -7.50 5.19 -7.70
C LYS A 161 -7.04 3.76 -7.96
N LEU A 162 -6.04 3.28 -7.23
CA LEU A 162 -5.52 1.92 -7.36
C LEU A 162 -6.52 0.85 -6.90
N LEU A 163 -7.32 1.14 -5.88
CA LEU A 163 -8.13 0.13 -5.20
C LEU A 163 -9.62 0.18 -5.55
N THR A 164 -10.14 1.34 -5.96
CA THR A 164 -11.59 1.54 -6.12
C THR A 164 -12.01 1.93 -7.54
N SER A 165 -11.07 2.08 -8.48
CA SER A 165 -11.41 2.42 -9.86
C SER A 165 -11.91 1.19 -10.61
N SER A 166 -12.98 1.33 -11.40
CA SER A 166 -13.44 0.26 -12.29
C SER A 166 -12.41 -0.10 -13.37
N ALA A 167 -11.42 0.76 -13.62
CA ALA A 167 -10.29 0.48 -14.51
C ALA A 167 -9.45 -0.72 -14.05
N VAL A 168 -9.49 -1.06 -12.76
CA VAL A 168 -8.75 -2.18 -12.16
C VAL A 168 -9.00 -3.50 -12.88
N HIS A 169 -10.21 -3.73 -13.39
CA HIS A 169 -10.56 -4.95 -14.11
C HIS A 169 -9.87 -5.13 -15.46
N LYS A 170 -9.28 -4.06 -16.00
CA LYS A 170 -8.61 -4.03 -17.30
C LYS A 170 -7.09 -4.14 -17.20
N TRP A 171 -6.54 -4.13 -15.99
CA TRP A 171 -5.09 -4.16 -15.79
C TRP A 171 -4.53 -5.58 -15.93
N GLY A 172 -3.27 -5.66 -16.37
CA GLY A 172 -2.54 -6.93 -16.45
C GLY A 172 -2.09 -7.43 -15.07
N THR A 173 -1.77 -8.71 -14.99
CA THR A 173 -1.35 -9.37 -13.75
C THR A 173 -0.14 -8.70 -13.11
N GLU A 174 0.82 -8.26 -13.92
CA GLU A 174 2.03 -7.54 -13.52
C GLU A 174 1.73 -6.24 -12.77
N ILE A 175 0.67 -5.52 -13.20
CA ILE A 175 0.21 -4.30 -12.53
C ILE A 175 -0.41 -4.68 -11.19
N HIS A 176 -1.25 -5.72 -11.16
CA HIS A 176 -1.87 -6.17 -9.92
C HIS A 176 -0.83 -6.57 -8.87
N GLU A 177 0.19 -7.33 -9.25
CA GLU A 177 1.30 -7.73 -8.36
C GLU A 177 2.14 -6.52 -7.92
N GLY A 178 2.35 -5.55 -8.80
CA GLY A 178 2.96 -4.27 -8.44
C GLY A 178 2.17 -3.50 -7.38
N ILE A 179 0.85 -3.40 -7.54
CA ILE A 179 -0.04 -2.75 -6.57
C ILE A 179 0.01 -3.48 -5.23
N TYR A 180 0.03 -4.81 -5.24
CA TYR A 180 0.19 -5.61 -4.02
C TYR A 180 1.50 -5.25 -3.29
N ASN A 181 2.61 -5.09 -4.02
CA ASN A 181 3.87 -4.63 -3.44
C ASN A 181 3.79 -3.20 -2.88
N MET A 182 3.04 -2.30 -3.54
CA MET A 182 2.81 -0.94 -3.00
C MET A 182 1.96 -0.98 -1.73
N LEU A 183 0.97 -1.87 -1.65
CA LEU A 183 0.21 -2.11 -0.43
C LEU A 183 1.11 -2.62 0.70
N MET A 184 2.04 -3.53 0.43
CA MET A 184 3.01 -3.98 1.44
C MET A 184 3.85 -2.82 2.00
N LEU A 185 4.31 -1.91 1.14
CA LEU A 185 5.00 -0.69 1.57
C LEU A 185 4.12 0.25 2.40
N LEU A 186 2.84 0.38 2.03
CA LEU A 186 1.86 1.13 2.81
C LEU A 186 1.68 0.52 4.21
N ILE A 187 1.58 -0.81 4.31
CA ILE A 187 1.45 -1.50 5.61
C ILE A 187 2.67 -1.22 6.50
N GLU A 188 3.87 -1.23 5.93
CA GLU A 188 5.09 -0.86 6.67
C GLU A 188 5.03 0.56 7.21
N LEU A 189 4.66 1.54 6.38
CA LEU A 189 4.52 2.92 6.82
C LEU A 189 3.49 3.07 7.94
N VAL A 190 2.30 2.49 7.73
CA VAL A 190 1.17 2.63 8.66
C VAL A 190 1.52 2.02 10.02
N ALA A 191 2.11 0.81 10.02
CA ALA A 191 2.51 0.14 11.25
C ALA A 191 3.54 0.96 12.05
N GLU A 192 4.47 1.64 11.39
CA GLU A 192 5.41 2.54 12.09
C GLU A 192 4.76 3.83 12.57
N ARG A 193 3.91 4.45 11.74
CA ARG A 193 3.33 5.75 12.07
C ARG A 193 2.29 5.65 13.20
N ILE A 194 1.51 4.56 13.32
CA ILE A 194 0.51 4.40 14.40
C ILE A 194 1.15 4.42 15.81
N LYS A 195 2.41 4.00 15.93
CA LYS A 195 3.14 3.96 17.21
C LYS A 195 3.37 5.36 17.80
N GLN A 196 3.25 6.41 16.99
CA GLN A 196 3.58 7.79 17.35
C GLN A 196 2.34 8.68 17.46
N ASP A 197 2.48 9.77 18.20
CA ASP A 197 1.46 10.82 18.30
C ASP A 197 1.73 11.98 17.32
N PRO A 198 0.67 12.66 16.83
CA PRO A 198 -0.75 12.32 17.03
C PRO A 198 -1.17 11.07 16.25
N ILE A 199 -2.33 10.49 16.59
CA ILE A 199 -2.90 9.35 15.86
C ILE A 199 -3.12 9.75 14.38
N PRO A 200 -2.57 8.98 13.41
CA PRO A 200 -2.58 9.37 12.00
C PRO A 200 -3.93 9.02 11.31
N ILE A 201 -4.99 9.78 11.63
CA ILE A 201 -6.37 9.50 11.19
C ILE A 201 -6.48 9.35 9.66
N GLY A 202 -5.84 10.25 8.88
CA GLY A 202 -5.88 10.18 7.42
C GLY A 202 -5.27 8.89 6.87
N LEU A 203 -4.13 8.49 7.43
CA LEU A 203 -3.41 7.26 7.06
C LEU A 203 -4.20 6.00 7.44
N LEU A 204 -4.89 6.01 8.59
CA LEU A 204 -5.82 4.93 8.98
C LEU A 204 -7.00 4.79 8.00
N GLY A 205 -7.45 5.89 7.39
CA GLY A 205 -8.41 5.85 6.29
C GLY A 205 -7.88 5.09 5.06
N VAL A 206 -6.60 5.28 4.72
CA VAL A 206 -5.94 4.53 3.63
C VAL A 206 -5.77 3.05 4.00
N LEU A 207 -5.41 2.75 5.26
CA LEU A 207 -5.37 1.38 5.78
C LEU A 207 -6.74 0.70 5.67
N THR A 208 -7.82 1.42 6.00
CA THR A 208 -9.20 0.92 5.85
C THR A 208 -9.49 0.55 4.39
N MET A 209 -9.10 1.39 3.42
CA MET A 209 -9.25 1.04 2.00
C MET A 209 -8.42 -0.19 1.62
N ALA A 210 -7.18 -0.30 2.13
CA ALA A 210 -6.29 -1.41 1.86
C ALA A 210 -6.79 -2.75 2.43
N PHE A 211 -7.49 -2.72 3.57
CA PHE A 211 -8.03 -3.91 4.23
C PHE A 211 -9.44 -4.28 3.75
N ASN A 212 -10.16 -3.39 3.08
CA ASN A 212 -11.54 -3.64 2.66
C ASN A 212 -11.61 -4.67 1.51
N PRO A 213 -12.07 -5.92 1.75
CA PRO A 213 -12.12 -6.98 0.74
C PRO A 213 -13.09 -6.67 -0.41
N ASP A 214 -14.07 -5.79 -0.18
CA ASP A 214 -15.10 -5.43 -1.16
C ASP A 214 -14.67 -4.37 -2.17
N ASN A 215 -13.45 -3.83 -2.05
CA ASN A 215 -12.95 -2.87 -3.04
C ASN A 215 -12.71 -3.56 -4.40
N GLU A 216 -12.71 -2.78 -5.50
CA GLU A 216 -12.60 -3.31 -6.86
C GLU A 216 -11.34 -4.17 -7.07
N TYR A 217 -10.23 -3.80 -6.43
CA TYR A 217 -8.97 -4.52 -6.52
C TYR A 217 -8.98 -5.87 -5.83
N HIS A 218 -9.47 -5.95 -4.60
CA HIS A 218 -9.58 -7.19 -3.85
C HIS A 218 -10.66 -8.08 -4.45
N PHE A 219 -11.79 -7.51 -4.86
CA PHE A 219 -12.82 -8.26 -5.60
C PHE A 219 -12.26 -8.86 -6.90
N LYS A 220 -11.46 -8.12 -7.69
CA LYS A 220 -10.79 -8.66 -8.88
C LYS A 220 -9.83 -9.80 -8.54
N ASN A 221 -9.21 -9.76 -7.36
CA ASN A 221 -8.17 -10.70 -6.93
C ASN A 221 -8.63 -11.69 -5.84
N ARG A 222 -9.94 -11.81 -5.59
CA ARG A 222 -10.52 -12.62 -4.50
C ARG A 222 -10.16 -14.11 -4.53
N MET A 223 -9.76 -14.63 -5.69
CA MET A 223 -9.29 -16.00 -5.87
C MET A 223 -7.79 -16.19 -5.62
N LYS A 224 -7.03 -15.12 -5.38
CA LYS A 224 -5.61 -15.22 -5.03
C LYS A 224 -5.48 -15.87 -3.65
N VAL A 225 -4.56 -16.82 -3.56
CA VAL A 225 -4.15 -17.42 -2.28
C VAL A 225 -3.08 -16.57 -1.62
N SER A 226 -2.92 -16.77 -0.32
CA SER A 226 -1.85 -16.13 0.44
C SER A 226 -0.49 -16.53 -0.13
N GLN A 227 0.39 -15.54 -0.28
CA GLN A 227 1.73 -15.73 -0.85
C GLN A 227 2.75 -16.18 0.20
N ARG A 228 2.44 -16.05 1.49
CA ARG A 228 3.35 -16.38 2.60
C ARG A 228 2.68 -17.34 3.57
N ASN A 229 3.41 -18.35 4.02
CA ASN A 229 2.95 -19.20 5.11
C ASN A 229 3.07 -18.47 6.46
N TRP A 230 2.02 -17.79 6.89
CA TRP A 230 2.02 -17.03 8.14
C TRP A 230 2.10 -17.90 9.40
N ALA A 231 1.76 -19.19 9.31
CA ALA A 231 1.93 -20.12 10.43
C ALA A 231 3.40 -20.33 10.78
N GLU A 232 4.34 -20.20 9.83
CA GLU A 232 5.78 -20.26 10.11
C GLU A 232 6.29 -19.02 10.85
N VAL A 233 5.56 -17.90 10.76
CA VAL A 233 5.94 -16.62 11.39
C VAL A 233 5.39 -16.53 12.82
N PHE A 234 4.12 -16.88 13.01
CA PHE A 234 3.43 -16.72 14.30
C PHE A 234 3.22 -18.02 15.07
N GLY A 235 3.44 -19.17 14.44
CA GLY A 235 3.01 -20.48 14.91
C GLY A 235 1.59 -20.83 14.46
N GLU A 236 1.28 -22.13 14.46
CA GLU A 236 -0.04 -22.64 14.08
C GLU A 236 -1.16 -22.03 14.92
N GLY A 237 -2.22 -21.55 14.27
CA GLY A 237 -3.39 -20.95 14.92
C GLY A 237 -3.19 -19.54 15.48
N ASN A 238 -1.97 -18.98 15.44
CA ASN A 238 -1.63 -17.68 16.01
C ASN A 238 -1.56 -16.54 14.98
N THR A 239 -1.97 -16.79 13.73
CA THR A 239 -2.03 -15.73 12.71
C THR A 239 -3.16 -14.74 13.02
N PHE A 240 -2.98 -13.47 12.67
CA PHE A 240 -3.97 -12.42 12.90
C PHE A 240 -5.16 -12.49 11.93
N ALA A 241 -4.91 -12.95 10.71
CA ALA A 241 -5.92 -13.21 9.70
C ALA A 241 -5.77 -14.60 9.11
N ILE A 242 -6.91 -15.18 8.71
CA ILE A 242 -7.03 -16.49 8.12
C ILE A 242 -7.99 -16.43 6.93
N SER A 243 -7.61 -17.05 5.82
CA SER A 243 -8.55 -17.30 4.74
C SER A 243 -9.64 -18.26 5.22
N PRO A 244 -10.90 -18.10 4.79
CA PRO A 244 -11.94 -19.05 5.12
C PRO A 244 -11.55 -20.46 4.65
N VAL A 245 -11.80 -21.45 5.50
CA VAL A 245 -11.51 -22.86 5.16
C VAL A 245 -12.25 -23.21 3.88
N SER A 246 -11.53 -23.77 2.90
CA SER A 246 -12.07 -24.10 1.58
C SER A 246 -13.12 -25.21 1.66
N THR A 247 -14.33 -24.86 2.05
CA THR A 247 -15.55 -25.60 1.71
C THR A 247 -16.06 -24.99 0.42
N PHE A 248 -16.05 -25.79 -0.67
CA PHE A 248 -16.52 -25.46 -2.03
C PHE A 248 -17.49 -24.28 -2.06
N GLN A 249 -17.00 -23.03 -2.19
CA GLN A 249 -17.71 -21.75 -2.45
C GLN A 249 -17.07 -20.50 -1.81
N LYS A 250 -16.22 -20.61 -0.77
CA LYS A 250 -15.62 -19.40 -0.17
C LYS A 250 -14.35 -18.94 -0.89
N GLU A 251 -14.31 -17.65 -1.21
CA GLU A 251 -13.22 -16.98 -1.89
C GLU A 251 -12.06 -16.71 -0.90
N PRO A 252 -10.82 -17.13 -1.20
CA PRO A 252 -9.74 -17.13 -0.21
C PRO A 252 -9.24 -15.74 0.20
N HIS A 253 -9.35 -14.72 -0.67
CA HIS A 253 -8.88 -13.35 -0.42
C HIS A 253 -7.47 -13.26 0.17
N GLY A 254 -6.57 -14.12 -0.32
CA GLY A 254 -5.25 -14.33 0.27
C GLY A 254 -4.38 -13.09 0.36
N TRP A 255 -4.50 -12.17 -0.60
CA TRP A 255 -3.76 -10.90 -0.56
C TRP A 255 -4.21 -9.98 0.58
N VAL A 256 -5.51 -9.88 0.88
CA VAL A 256 -5.98 -9.14 2.05
C VAL A 256 -5.46 -9.77 3.33
N VAL A 257 -5.54 -11.11 3.42
CA VAL A 257 -5.02 -11.89 4.54
C VAL A 257 -3.52 -11.63 4.75
N ASP A 258 -2.74 -11.55 3.67
CA ASP A 258 -1.32 -11.21 3.73
C ASP A 258 -1.08 -9.80 4.27
N LEU A 259 -1.84 -8.80 3.82
CA LEU A 259 -1.70 -7.42 4.31
C LEU A 259 -2.02 -7.31 5.80
N VAL A 260 -3.08 -7.97 6.27
CA VAL A 260 -3.47 -7.96 7.68
C VAL A 260 -2.44 -8.68 8.55
N ASN A 261 -1.96 -9.85 8.12
CA ASN A 261 -0.90 -10.56 8.85
C ASN A 261 0.43 -9.80 8.84
N LYS A 262 0.79 -9.14 7.74
CA LYS A 262 1.97 -8.27 7.68
C LYS A 262 1.87 -7.12 8.67
N PHE A 263 0.69 -6.52 8.81
CA PHE A 263 0.44 -5.48 9.80
C PHE A 263 0.61 -6.01 11.23
N GLY A 264 0.17 -7.24 11.50
CA GLY A 264 0.42 -7.94 12.76
C GLY A 264 1.90 -8.23 13.04
N GLU A 265 2.64 -8.69 12.04
CA GLU A 265 4.09 -8.95 12.14
C GLU A 265 4.86 -7.69 12.58
N LEU A 266 4.44 -6.52 12.08
CA LEU A 266 5.05 -5.23 12.38
C LEU A 266 4.57 -4.59 13.70
N GLY A 267 3.75 -5.31 14.48
CA GLY A 267 3.21 -4.84 15.76
C GLY A 267 2.05 -3.86 15.63
N GLY A 268 1.39 -3.79 14.47
CA GLY A 268 0.30 -2.84 14.21
C GLY A 268 -0.92 -3.04 15.12
N PHE A 269 -1.31 -4.30 15.38
CA PHE A 269 -2.39 -4.62 16.33
C PHE A 269 -2.05 -4.17 17.76
N ALA A 270 -0.83 -4.45 18.22
CA ALA A 270 -0.38 -4.01 19.53
C ALA A 270 -0.35 -2.48 19.65
N ALA A 271 0.04 -1.77 18.58
CA ALA A 271 0.03 -0.32 18.54
C ALA A 271 -1.41 0.25 18.59
N ILE A 272 -2.36 -0.33 17.84
CA ILE A 272 -3.79 0.02 17.93
C ILE A 272 -4.30 -0.21 19.34
N GLN A 273 -4.03 -1.38 19.92
CA GLN A 273 -4.45 -1.73 21.27
C GLN A 273 -3.93 -0.70 22.28
N ALA A 274 -2.65 -0.36 22.23
CA ALA A 274 -2.05 0.62 23.13
C ALA A 274 -2.74 1.99 23.05
N LYS A 275 -3.09 2.46 21.84
CA LYS A 275 -3.83 3.72 21.66
C LYS A 275 -5.27 3.65 22.18
N LEU A 276 -5.96 2.53 21.96
CA LEU A 276 -7.34 2.34 22.45
C LEU A 276 -7.45 2.25 23.98
N HIS A 277 -6.38 1.88 24.68
CA HIS A 277 -6.34 1.86 26.15
C HIS A 277 -5.99 3.22 26.77
N SER A 278 -5.77 4.26 25.97
CA SER A 278 -5.50 5.61 26.47
C SER A 278 -6.76 6.23 27.10
N GLU A 279 -6.65 6.73 28.34
CA GLU A 279 -7.79 7.24 29.13
C GLU A 279 -8.56 8.38 28.46
N ASP A 280 -7.88 9.24 27.70
CA ASP A 280 -8.46 10.45 27.07
C ASP A 280 -8.67 10.31 25.54
N ILE A 281 -8.84 9.09 25.02
CA ILE A 281 -9.03 8.92 23.58
C ILE A 281 -10.40 9.44 23.11
N GLU A 282 -10.39 10.34 22.12
CA GLU A 282 -11.64 10.83 21.53
C GLU A 282 -12.33 9.76 20.66
N LEU A 283 -13.67 9.72 20.66
CA LEU A 283 -14.47 8.80 19.82
C LEU A 283 -14.09 8.84 18.33
N GLY A 284 -13.66 10.00 17.81
CA GLY A 284 -13.18 10.11 16.43
C GLY A 284 -11.90 9.31 16.18
N ALA A 285 -10.98 9.31 17.14
CA ALA A 285 -9.75 8.52 17.07
C ALA A 285 -10.04 7.02 17.27
N VAL A 286 -10.96 6.67 18.17
CA VAL A 286 -11.44 5.29 18.32
C VAL A 286 -12.03 4.79 17.00
N SER A 287 -12.90 5.58 16.35
CA SER A 287 -13.44 5.25 15.02
C SER A 287 -12.32 4.96 14.03
N ALA A 288 -11.38 5.87 13.86
CA ALA A 288 -10.29 5.73 12.90
C ALA A 288 -9.43 4.47 13.15
N LEU A 289 -9.16 4.12 14.40
CA LEU A 289 -8.38 2.93 14.76
C LEU A 289 -9.14 1.62 14.52
N VAL A 290 -10.46 1.64 14.68
CA VAL A 290 -11.33 0.45 14.57
C VAL A 290 -11.77 0.19 13.14
N GLN A 291 -11.92 1.23 12.29
CA GLN A 291 -12.38 1.08 10.89
C GLN A 291 -11.64 -0.01 10.10
N PRO A 292 -10.29 -0.06 10.07
CA PRO A 292 -9.57 -1.06 9.30
C PRO A 292 -9.88 -2.49 9.74
N LEU A 293 -10.10 -2.69 11.04
CA LEU A 293 -10.41 -4.01 11.61
C LEU A 293 -11.87 -4.41 11.34
N GLY A 294 -12.78 -3.44 11.35
CA GLY A 294 -14.18 -3.66 11.01
C GLY A 294 -14.36 -4.14 9.57
N VAL A 295 -13.73 -3.47 8.59
CA VAL A 295 -13.92 -3.80 7.17
C VAL A 295 -13.35 -5.16 6.77
N CYS A 296 -12.34 -5.68 7.48
CA CYS A 296 -11.77 -7.01 7.22
C CYS A 296 -12.18 -8.07 8.25
N ALA A 297 -13.21 -7.79 9.08
CA ALA A 297 -13.58 -8.61 10.23
C ALA A 297 -13.76 -10.09 9.89
N GLU A 298 -14.35 -10.42 8.74
CA GLU A 298 -14.61 -11.80 8.32
C GLU A 298 -13.34 -12.66 8.16
N TYR A 299 -12.17 -12.03 7.95
CA TYR A 299 -10.88 -12.72 7.82
C TYR A 299 -10.06 -12.71 9.10
N LEU A 300 -10.46 -11.96 10.12
CA LEU A 300 -9.71 -11.87 11.36
C LEU A 300 -9.84 -13.19 12.15
N ASN A 301 -8.72 -13.66 12.70
CA ASN A 301 -8.70 -14.84 13.55
C ASN A 301 -9.25 -14.51 14.93
N SER A 302 -10.44 -15.03 15.25
CA SER A 302 -11.12 -14.78 16.52
C SER A 302 -10.26 -15.14 17.73
N SER A 303 -9.48 -16.23 17.67
CA SER A 303 -8.67 -16.67 18.81
C SER A 303 -7.57 -15.68 19.20
N VAL A 304 -7.10 -14.87 18.24
CA VAL A 304 -5.99 -13.93 18.42
C VAL A 304 -6.50 -12.51 18.61
N VAL A 305 -7.46 -12.10 17.81
CA VAL A 305 -7.86 -10.68 17.71
C VAL A 305 -9.05 -10.34 18.60
N GLN A 306 -9.96 -11.28 18.85
CA GLN A 306 -11.17 -11.01 19.65
C GLN A 306 -10.88 -10.52 21.07
N PRO A 307 -9.91 -11.09 21.83
CA PRO A 307 -9.63 -10.62 23.20
C PRO A 307 -9.21 -9.14 23.27
N MET A 308 -8.58 -8.64 22.21
CA MET A 308 -8.21 -7.22 22.08
C MET A 308 -9.43 -6.33 21.80
N LEU A 309 -10.43 -6.84 21.09
CA LEU A 309 -11.57 -6.07 20.59
C LEU A 309 -12.80 -6.11 21.50
N ASP A 310 -13.00 -7.17 22.28
CA ASP A 310 -14.15 -7.29 23.17
C ASP A 310 -14.32 -6.09 24.12
N PRO A 311 -13.27 -5.61 24.82
CA PRO A 311 -13.38 -4.43 25.67
C PRO A 311 -13.74 -3.17 24.86
N VAL A 312 -13.21 -3.05 23.64
CA VAL A 312 -13.42 -1.89 22.75
C VAL A 312 -14.88 -1.87 22.28
N ILE A 313 -15.44 -3.02 21.90
CA ILE A 313 -16.84 -3.16 21.48
C ILE A 313 -17.77 -2.74 22.62
N LEU A 314 -17.58 -3.30 23.81
CA LEU A 314 -18.44 -3.04 24.96
C LEU A 314 -18.35 -1.58 25.41
N THR A 315 -17.14 -1.04 25.52
CA THR A 315 -16.90 0.36 25.93
C THR A 315 -17.48 1.32 24.90
N THR A 316 -17.28 1.07 23.60
CA THR A 316 -17.87 1.91 22.54
C THR A 316 -19.39 1.94 22.58
N ILE A 317 -20.05 0.78 22.79
CA ILE A 317 -21.51 0.72 22.92
C ILE A 317 -21.97 1.56 24.11
N GLN A 318 -21.27 1.48 25.23
CA GLN A 318 -21.60 2.23 26.44
C GLN A 318 -21.36 3.74 26.25
N ASP A 319 -20.24 4.14 25.65
CA ASP A 319 -19.89 5.53 25.38
C ASP A 319 -20.90 6.19 24.44
N VAL A 320 -21.24 5.52 23.34
CA VAL A 320 -22.24 6.03 22.38
C VAL A 320 -23.63 6.10 23.01
N ARG A 321 -24.00 5.13 23.87
CA ARG A 321 -25.25 5.18 24.63
C ARG A 321 -25.32 6.36 25.59
N SER A 322 -24.17 6.78 26.14
CA SER A 322 -24.06 7.91 27.05
C SER A 322 -24.05 9.30 26.38
N VAL A 323 -23.95 9.37 25.05
CA VAL A 323 -23.95 10.63 24.28
C VAL A 323 -25.23 11.42 24.56
N GLU A 324 -25.09 12.68 24.98
CA GLU A 324 -26.20 13.57 25.29
C GLU A 324 -26.51 14.53 24.14
N GLU A 325 -27.65 15.23 24.20
CA GLU A 325 -28.04 16.20 23.16
C GLU A 325 -27.01 17.34 22.98
N LYS A 326 -26.34 17.74 24.08
CA LYS A 326 -25.27 18.75 24.05
C LYS A 326 -24.07 18.33 23.20
N ASP A 327 -23.85 17.02 23.02
CA ASP A 327 -22.74 16.47 22.26
C ASP A 327 -23.09 16.36 20.77
N LEU A 328 -24.37 16.32 20.43
CA LEU A 328 -24.88 16.29 19.05
C LEU A 328 -24.73 17.63 18.31
N LYS A 329 -24.20 18.67 18.97
CA LYS A 329 -23.81 19.93 18.30
C LYS A 329 -22.42 19.84 17.65
N ASP A 330 -21.59 18.89 18.08
CA ASP A 330 -20.24 18.73 17.56
C ASP A 330 -20.26 18.04 16.20
N LYS A 331 -19.84 18.77 15.17
CA LYS A 331 -19.78 18.27 13.79
C LYS A 331 -18.89 17.05 13.64
N LYS A 332 -17.80 16.94 14.41
CA LYS A 332 -16.90 15.78 14.34
C LYS A 332 -17.59 14.53 14.85
N ARG A 333 -18.26 14.62 16.01
CA ARG A 333 -19.03 13.51 16.60
C ARG A 333 -20.18 13.04 15.72
N LEU A 334 -20.86 13.96 15.04
CA LEU A 334 -21.97 13.64 14.13
C LEU A 334 -21.54 12.77 12.94
N VAL A 335 -20.26 12.84 12.53
CA VAL A 335 -19.71 12.01 11.46
C VAL A 335 -19.10 10.74 12.03
N SER A 336 -18.34 10.84 13.13
CA SER A 336 -17.60 9.70 13.67
C SER A 336 -18.49 8.64 14.33
N ILE A 337 -19.61 9.01 14.96
CA ILE A 337 -20.49 8.04 15.65
C ILE A 337 -21.12 7.04 14.65
N PRO A 338 -21.77 7.46 13.55
CA PRO A 338 -22.29 6.52 12.56
C PRO A 338 -21.23 5.61 11.93
N GLU A 339 -20.05 6.16 11.63
CA GLU A 339 -18.91 5.41 11.11
C GLU A 339 -18.45 4.36 12.13
N LEU A 340 -18.24 4.77 13.38
CA LEU A 340 -17.83 3.89 14.48
C LEU A 340 -18.82 2.76 14.68
N LEU A 341 -20.12 3.05 14.78
CA LEU A 341 -21.15 2.03 14.92
C LEU A 341 -21.20 1.08 13.72
N SER A 342 -20.84 1.53 12.52
CA SER A 342 -20.74 0.66 11.35
C SER A 342 -19.57 -0.33 11.47
N ALA A 343 -18.40 0.14 11.92
CA ALA A 343 -17.26 -0.75 12.17
C ALA A 343 -17.52 -1.72 13.32
N ILE A 344 -18.09 -1.24 14.44
CA ILE A 344 -18.47 -2.09 15.57
C ILE A 344 -19.50 -3.14 15.16
N LYS A 345 -20.48 -2.80 14.31
CA LYS A 345 -21.43 -3.79 13.79
C LYS A 345 -20.73 -4.92 13.04
N LEU A 346 -19.79 -4.62 12.15
CA LEU A 346 -19.03 -5.62 11.40
C LEU A 346 -18.21 -6.53 12.34
N LEU A 347 -17.60 -5.95 13.37
CA LEU A 347 -16.90 -6.72 14.40
C LEU A 347 -17.85 -7.60 15.21
N CYS A 348 -19.02 -7.09 15.61
CA CYS A 348 -20.03 -7.89 16.32
C CYS A 348 -20.54 -9.05 15.46
N MET A 349 -20.76 -8.85 14.15
CA MET A 349 -21.19 -9.93 13.27
C MET A 349 -20.21 -11.11 13.27
N GLN A 350 -18.91 -10.84 13.42
CA GLN A 350 -17.88 -11.89 13.48
C GLN A 350 -17.67 -12.45 14.88
N PHE A 351 -17.59 -11.60 15.91
CA PHE A 351 -17.09 -11.97 17.23
C PHE A 351 -18.17 -12.02 18.32
N GLN A 352 -19.20 -11.19 18.20
CA GLN A 352 -20.25 -11.02 19.22
C GLN A 352 -21.64 -10.91 18.58
N PRO A 353 -22.17 -11.98 17.94
CA PRO A 353 -23.41 -11.90 17.16
C PRO A 353 -24.62 -11.40 17.96
N ASP A 354 -24.65 -11.70 19.27
CA ASP A 354 -25.70 -11.28 20.19
C ASP A 354 -25.78 -9.75 20.38
N LEU A 355 -24.69 -9.02 20.10
CA LEU A 355 -24.65 -7.56 20.22
C LEU A 355 -25.04 -6.83 18.94
N VAL A 356 -25.23 -7.52 17.81
CA VAL A 356 -25.53 -6.89 16.52
C VAL A 356 -26.83 -6.08 16.59
N THR A 357 -27.89 -6.66 17.16
CA THR A 357 -29.19 -5.98 17.34
C THR A 357 -29.08 -4.78 18.27
N VAL A 358 -28.27 -4.88 19.33
CA VAL A 358 -28.00 -3.78 20.26
C VAL A 358 -27.33 -2.59 19.54
N VAL A 359 -26.38 -2.87 18.64
CA VAL A 359 -25.69 -1.83 17.85
C VAL A 359 -26.64 -1.19 16.84
N ASP A 360 -27.48 -1.99 16.17
CA ASP A 360 -28.49 -1.48 15.23
C ASP A 360 -29.53 -0.58 15.93
N ASP A 361 -30.05 -1.01 17.09
CA ASP A 361 -30.97 -0.22 17.89
C ASP A 361 -30.33 1.09 18.37
N LEU A 362 -29.07 1.03 18.82
CA LEU A 362 -28.31 2.21 19.24
C LEU A 362 -28.09 3.20 18.09
N ARG A 363 -27.80 2.69 16.88
CA ARG A 363 -27.69 3.53 15.67
C ARG A 363 -29.00 4.23 15.35
N LEU A 364 -30.13 3.52 15.40
CA LEU A 364 -31.46 4.09 15.16
C LEU A 364 -31.83 5.14 16.22
N ASP A 365 -31.50 4.87 17.49
CA ASP A 365 -31.72 5.82 18.59
C ASP A 365 -30.92 7.12 18.39
N ILE A 366 -29.63 7.02 18.11
CA ILE A 366 -28.77 8.18 17.82
C ILE A 366 -29.32 8.98 16.63
N LEU A 367 -29.71 8.31 15.54
CA LEU A 367 -30.28 8.97 14.37
C LEU A 367 -31.60 9.68 14.69
N LEU A 368 -32.45 9.07 15.50
CA LEU A 368 -33.70 9.67 15.96
C LEU A 368 -33.43 10.91 16.82
N ARG A 369 -32.45 10.85 17.74
CA ARG A 369 -32.03 12.00 18.55
C ARG A 369 -31.43 13.13 17.70
N MET A 370 -30.58 12.81 16.73
CA MET A 370 -30.06 13.78 15.77
C MET A 370 -31.17 14.45 14.94
N LEU A 371 -32.20 13.69 14.54
CA LEU A 371 -33.34 14.22 13.77
C LEU A 371 -34.24 15.13 14.61
N LYS A 372 -34.40 14.79 15.91
CA LYS A 372 -35.17 15.59 16.87
C LYS A 372 -34.41 16.81 17.40
N SER A 373 -33.08 16.80 17.34
CA SER A 373 -32.23 17.90 17.79
C SER A 373 -32.64 19.24 17.13
N PRO A 374 -32.58 20.38 17.85
CA PRO A 374 -32.85 21.69 17.26
C PRO A 374 -31.77 22.11 16.23
N HIS A 375 -30.63 21.42 16.20
CA HIS A 375 -29.51 21.78 15.33
C HIS A 375 -29.69 21.27 13.91
N PHE A 376 -29.68 22.18 12.94
CA PHE A 376 -29.83 21.87 11.52
C PHE A 376 -28.77 20.88 11.01
N SER A 377 -27.51 20.99 11.46
CA SER A 377 -26.44 20.06 11.08
C SER A 377 -26.71 18.62 11.52
N ALA A 378 -27.24 18.43 12.73
CA ALA A 378 -27.58 17.11 13.26
C ALA A 378 -28.71 16.48 12.42
N LYS A 379 -29.75 17.26 12.10
CA LYS A 379 -30.84 16.81 11.23
C LYS A 379 -30.35 16.40 9.84
N MET A 380 -29.53 17.23 9.20
CA MET A 380 -29.02 16.95 7.86
C MET A 380 -28.13 15.70 7.81
N ASN A 381 -27.28 15.50 8.82
CA ASN A 381 -26.46 14.28 8.89
C ASN A 381 -27.34 13.04 9.13
N SER A 382 -28.36 13.12 9.99
CA SER A 382 -29.32 12.01 10.19
C SER A 382 -30.05 11.61 8.90
N LEU A 383 -30.45 12.60 8.09
CA LEU A 383 -31.09 12.36 6.79
C LEU A 383 -30.14 11.73 5.76
N LYS A 384 -28.90 12.21 5.67
CA LYS A 384 -27.87 11.61 4.81
C LYS A 384 -27.61 10.15 5.19
N GLU A 385 -27.50 9.88 6.49
CA GLU A 385 -27.24 8.54 7.00
C GLU A 385 -28.37 7.57 6.68
N ARG A 386 -29.64 8.00 6.82
CA ARG A 386 -30.79 7.20 6.37
C ARG A 386 -30.77 6.90 4.87
N SER A 387 -30.33 7.84 4.04
CA SER A 387 -30.20 7.58 2.61
C SER A 387 -29.12 6.53 2.31
N HIS A 388 -28.00 6.56 3.05
CA HIS A 388 -26.94 5.55 2.94
C HIS A 388 -27.38 4.18 3.46
N HIS A 389 -28.16 4.10 4.54
CA HIS A 389 -28.72 2.84 5.03
C HIS A 389 -29.72 2.20 4.04
N SER A 390 -30.45 3.01 3.27
CA SER A 390 -31.37 2.54 2.24
C SER A 390 -30.67 2.11 0.94
N SER A 391 -29.54 2.75 0.59
CA SER A 391 -28.75 2.42 -0.61
C SER A 391 -27.75 1.27 -0.39
N ARG A 392 -27.23 1.11 0.83
CA ARG A 392 -26.51 -0.10 1.25
C ARG A 392 -27.56 -1.08 1.77
N SER A 393 -28.22 -1.80 0.86
CA SER A 393 -28.87 -3.06 1.23
C SER A 393 -27.77 -3.95 1.80
N TRP A 394 -27.58 -3.91 3.12
CA TRP A 394 -26.74 -4.86 3.83
C TRP A 394 -27.21 -6.25 3.40
N PRO A 395 -26.30 -7.19 3.09
CA PRO A 395 -26.73 -8.54 2.82
C PRO A 395 -27.48 -9.02 4.06
N LEU A 396 -28.80 -9.12 3.93
CA LEU A 396 -29.59 -10.00 4.76
C LEU A 396 -29.06 -11.39 4.41
N MET A 397 -28.16 -11.91 5.23
CA MET A 397 -27.95 -13.35 5.29
C MET A 397 -29.19 -13.99 5.91
#